data_AF-A0A0D0B961-F1
#
_entry.id   AF-A0A0D0B961-F1
#
_cell.length_a   1.000
_cell.length_b   1.000
_cell.length_c   1.000
_cell.angle_alpha   90.00
_cell.angle_beta   90.00
_cell.angle_gamma   90.00
#
_symmetry.space_group_name_H-M   'P 1'
#
loop_
_entity.id
_entity.type
_entity.pdbx_description
1 polymer ?
#
loop_
_entity_poly.entity_id
_entity_poly.type
_entity_poly.pdbx_seq_one_letter_code
_entity_poly.pdbx_strand_id
1 'polypeptide(L)'
;MSEPGVPFLSVTAHYIDSLDGKPQEWELKSEQLAFTIINSNHSGSNIGQILIETINNYNFHTKAVAFTIDPSGKDWIAGKHHVHCMEHALHLAVKHFIEDVYPTPASILIRNKTNEDDNNEVTNEVDNDEVTNFNVTNTMGKALALVWKSPQACTFFHKCCAAVNEPNLKLLKWIHTRWALFFAILECTLKLCKGVNRFIQLIDDSDKVPNLQSKTYGAFKLLAKECKKLELMHNMLQESANAQQSFSATHEPTVWHTIPVLKFLQQTWQNIARSLKFNDFSTAINSSINNLHKWYHKINETDVYFICLALDPNYKVAYAKSKWEPCDFDKDMRRLQNVFNTYYHCGSLPNAEPVVAAPSSLTHQGLYGHKLKDYLASPLKDIENIVAWWGHHFIQYPNISRIPKDYLAIQGSTVASE
;
A
#
# COMPACT_ATOMS: atom_id res chain seq x y z
N MET A 1 -10.11 8.21 19.20
CA MET A 1 -10.31 9.03 17.98
C MET A 1 -9.69 10.39 18.26
N SER A 2 -8.64 10.76 17.52
CA SER A 2 -7.99 12.07 17.62
C SER A 2 -8.88 13.17 17.01
N GLU A 3 -8.73 14.41 17.49
CA GLU A 3 -9.36 15.57 16.86
C GLU A 3 -8.83 15.77 15.43
N PRO A 4 -9.66 16.24 14.48
CA PRO A 4 -9.23 16.49 13.11
C PRO A 4 -8.06 17.49 13.06
N GLY A 5 -6.94 17.09 12.45
CA GLY A 5 -5.78 17.96 12.22
C GLY A 5 -4.63 17.80 13.21
N VAL A 6 -4.74 16.92 14.21
CA VAL A 6 -3.63 16.61 15.13
C VAL A 6 -2.81 15.43 14.58
N PRO A 7 -1.51 15.60 14.29
CA PRO A 7 -0.66 14.52 13.81
C PRO A 7 -0.37 13.51 14.92
N PHE A 8 -0.34 12.23 14.55
CA PHE A 8 -0.09 11.14 15.47
C PHE A 8 0.84 10.11 14.83
N LEU A 9 1.54 9.35 15.67
CA LEU A 9 2.32 8.18 15.32
C LEU A 9 1.72 6.96 16.00
N SER A 10 1.37 5.95 15.20
CA SER A 10 1.05 4.62 15.70
C SER A 10 2.24 3.70 15.45
N VAL A 11 2.56 2.86 16.44
CA VAL A 11 3.56 1.79 16.30
C VAL A 11 2.85 0.47 16.54
N THR A 12 2.90 -0.42 15.55
CA THR A 12 2.26 -1.73 15.61
C THR A 12 3.32 -2.83 15.44
N ALA A 13 3.28 -3.83 16.30
CA ALA A 13 4.02 -5.07 16.14
C ALA A 13 3.19 -6.08 15.35
N HIS A 14 3.82 -6.69 14.35
CA HIS A 14 3.29 -7.84 13.64
C HIS A 14 4.20 -9.04 13.89
N TYR A 15 3.61 -10.17 14.28
CA TYR A 15 4.36 -11.39 14.58
C TYR A 15 3.50 -12.63 14.33
N ILE A 16 4.13 -13.77 14.05
CA ILE A 16 3.42 -15.05 13.89
C ILE A 16 3.64 -15.89 15.14
N ASP A 17 2.55 -16.33 15.75
CA ASP A 17 2.59 -17.21 16.91
C ASP A 17 1.68 -18.43 16.74
N SER A 18 1.96 -19.49 17.50
CA SER A 18 1.12 -20.67 17.58
C SER A 18 0.09 -20.55 18.68
N LEU A 19 -1.12 -21.07 18.46
CA LEU A 19 -2.13 -21.16 19.50
C LEU A 19 -1.69 -22.07 20.67
N ASP A 20 -2.11 -21.72 21.88
CA ASP A 20 -1.78 -22.46 23.10
C ASP A 20 -2.15 -23.95 22.98
N GLY A 21 -1.17 -24.82 23.23
CA GLY A 21 -1.32 -26.26 23.12
C GLY A 21 -1.40 -26.81 21.69
N LYS A 22 -1.22 -25.95 20.67
CA LYS A 22 -1.35 -26.31 19.25
C LYS A 22 -0.21 -25.71 18.40
N PRO A 23 1.01 -26.29 18.46
CA PRO A 23 2.21 -25.73 17.83
C PRO A 23 2.14 -25.62 16.30
N GLN A 24 1.19 -26.30 15.65
CA GLN A 24 0.93 -26.24 14.21
C GLN A 24 -0.09 -25.18 13.78
N GLU A 25 -0.91 -24.67 14.69
CA GLU A 25 -1.94 -23.66 14.37
C GLU A 25 -1.31 -22.27 14.50
N TRP A 26 -0.67 -21.81 13.42
CA TRP A 26 -0.02 -20.50 13.38
C TRP A 26 -0.99 -19.41 12.92
N GLU A 27 -0.91 -18.26 13.59
CA GLU A 27 -1.70 -17.08 13.27
C GLU A 27 -0.81 -15.84 13.21
N LEU A 28 -1.10 -14.95 12.26
CA LEU A 28 -0.53 -13.62 12.24
C LEU A 28 -1.25 -12.75 13.27
N LYS A 29 -0.47 -12.20 14.21
CA LYS A 29 -0.93 -11.29 15.25
C LYS A 29 -0.51 -9.86 14.90
N SER A 30 -1.33 -8.91 15.35
CA SER A 30 -1.13 -7.48 15.19
C SER A 30 -1.45 -6.83 16.53
N GLU A 31 -0.49 -6.11 17.11
CA GLU A 31 -0.63 -5.43 18.40
C GLU A 31 -0.13 -3.99 18.32
N GLN A 32 -1.00 -3.03 18.65
CA GLN A 32 -0.60 -1.64 18.75
C GLN A 32 0.22 -1.43 20.02
N LEU A 33 1.51 -1.15 19.84
CA LEU A 33 2.45 -0.91 20.93
C LEU A 33 2.36 0.53 21.46
N ALA A 34 2.14 1.50 20.56
CA ALA A 34 2.04 2.91 20.90
C ALA A 34 1.07 3.64 19.97
N PHE A 35 0.38 4.64 20.51
CA PHE A 35 -0.42 5.62 19.77
C PHE A 35 -0.19 6.99 20.42
N THR A 36 0.65 7.80 19.79
CA THR A 36 1.20 9.03 20.40
C THR A 36 0.92 10.23 19.50
N ILE A 37 0.42 11.31 20.09
CA ILE A 37 0.31 12.60 19.41
C ILE A 37 1.71 13.20 19.26
N ILE A 38 2.08 13.60 18.04
CA ILE A 38 3.37 14.26 17.81
C ILE A 38 3.16 15.77 17.98
N ASN A 39 3.59 16.32 19.11
CA ASN A 39 3.48 17.75 19.40
C ASN A 39 4.65 18.58 18.82
N SER A 40 5.67 17.93 18.26
CA SER A 40 6.88 18.54 17.71
C SER A 40 6.95 18.42 16.19
N ASN A 41 7.96 19.03 15.54
CA ASN A 41 8.21 18.82 14.12
C ASN A 41 8.39 17.32 13.82
N HIS A 42 7.78 16.81 12.75
CA HIS A 42 7.79 15.38 12.43
C HIS A 42 9.13 14.86 11.88
N SER A 43 10.26 15.51 12.19
CA SER A 43 11.57 15.12 11.66
C SER A 43 11.85 13.63 11.90
N GLY A 44 12.65 13.02 11.02
CA GLY A 44 13.04 11.61 11.16
C GLY A 44 13.68 11.29 12.51
N SER A 45 14.37 12.26 13.12
CA SER A 45 14.94 12.13 14.46
C SER A 45 13.87 12.01 15.55
N ASN A 46 12.80 12.81 15.49
CA ASN A 46 11.74 12.79 16.50
C ASN A 46 10.90 11.51 16.39
N ILE A 47 10.57 11.10 15.17
CA ILE A 47 9.90 9.82 14.91
C ILE A 47 10.78 8.66 15.37
N GLY A 48 12.08 8.70 15.04
CA GLY A 48 13.05 7.69 15.46
C GLY A 48 13.16 7.58 16.98
N GLN A 49 13.12 8.70 17.70
CA GLN A 49 13.12 8.69 19.17
C GLN A 49 11.89 7.98 19.74
N ILE A 50 10.69 8.29 19.23
CA ILE A 50 9.45 7.64 19.70
C ILE A 50 9.50 6.12 19.42
N LEU A 51 10.05 5.70 18.29
CA LEU A 51 10.25 4.28 17.97
C LEU A 51 11.21 3.61 18.94
N ILE A 52 12.36 4.23 19.24
CA ILE A 52 13.34 3.70 20.19
C ILE A 52 12.74 3.59 21.59
N GLU A 53 12.02 4.62 22.05
CA GLU A 53 11.34 4.61 23.35
C GLU A 53 10.30 3.49 23.41
N THR A 54 9.52 3.29 22.35
CA THR A 54 8.55 2.20 22.26
C THR A 54 9.23 0.83 22.35
N ILE A 55 10.31 0.60 21.59
CA ILE A 55 11.07 -0.64 21.63
C ILE A 55 11.64 -0.93 23.02
N ASN A 56 12.16 0.10 23.68
CA ASN A 56 12.72 0.00 25.04
C ASN A 56 11.62 -0.34 26.06
N ASN A 57 10.45 0.29 25.97
CA ASN A 57 9.33 0.05 26.90
C ASN A 57 8.84 -1.40 26.90
N TYR A 58 8.89 -2.07 25.75
CA TYR A 58 8.49 -3.47 25.60
C TYR A 58 9.68 -4.45 25.68
N ASN A 59 10.90 -3.96 25.95
CA ASN A 59 12.13 -4.76 26.00
C ASN A 59 12.40 -5.58 24.73
N PHE A 60 12.07 -5.04 23.54
CA PHE A 60 12.24 -5.72 22.25
C PHE A 60 13.66 -5.62 21.67
N HIS A 61 14.67 -5.29 22.48
CA HIS A 61 16.05 -5.04 22.05
C HIS A 61 16.66 -6.15 21.16
N THR A 62 16.12 -7.37 21.18
CA THR A 62 16.62 -8.55 20.45
C THR A 62 15.56 -9.31 19.62
N LYS A 63 14.34 -8.79 19.42
CA LYS A 63 13.22 -9.55 18.78
C LYS A 63 12.53 -8.87 17.59
N ALA A 64 13.07 -7.78 17.04
CA ALA A 64 12.46 -7.07 15.92
C ALA A 64 12.93 -7.59 14.56
N VAL A 65 11.99 -8.05 13.71
CA VAL A 65 12.29 -8.56 12.36
C VAL A 65 11.98 -7.53 11.27
N ALA A 66 10.91 -6.75 11.39
CA ALA A 66 10.64 -5.63 10.47
C ALA A 66 11.38 -4.33 10.86
N PHE A 67 12.48 -4.48 11.59
CA PHE A 67 13.70 -3.69 11.48
C PHE A 67 14.80 -4.75 11.70
N THR A 68 15.04 -5.55 10.66
CA THR A 68 15.74 -6.86 10.67
C THR A 68 16.98 -6.96 11.56
N ILE A 69 16.90 -7.81 12.58
CA ILE A 69 18.08 -8.38 13.26
C ILE A 69 18.74 -9.39 12.32
N ASP A 70 20.06 -9.29 12.18
CA ASP A 70 20.89 -10.35 11.60
C ASP A 70 20.82 -11.56 12.56
N PRO A 71 20.31 -12.74 12.14
CA PRO A 71 20.25 -13.91 13.03
C PRO A 71 21.65 -14.38 13.51
N SER A 72 22.73 -13.79 12.99
CA SER A 72 24.10 -13.94 13.52
C SER A 72 24.46 -13.01 14.68
N GLY A 73 23.53 -12.17 15.17
CA GLY A 73 23.73 -11.29 16.33
C GLY A 73 24.54 -10.02 16.06
N LYS A 74 24.57 -9.54 14.80
CA LYS A 74 25.24 -8.28 14.43
C LYS A 74 24.34 -7.06 14.55
N ASP A 75 24.95 -5.89 14.65
CA ASP A 75 24.26 -4.60 14.74
C ASP A 75 23.26 -4.38 13.61
N TRP A 76 22.12 -3.81 13.96
CA TRP A 76 21.05 -3.46 13.02
C TRP A 76 21.47 -2.33 12.06
N ILE A 77 21.24 -2.52 10.75
CA ILE A 77 21.56 -1.52 9.70
C ILE A 77 20.27 -1.08 9.00
N ALA A 78 19.81 0.14 9.31
CA ALA A 78 18.58 0.72 8.77
C ALA A 78 18.40 0.55 7.26
N GLY A 79 19.44 0.88 6.48
CA GLY A 79 19.36 0.87 5.01
C GLY A 79 19.19 -0.52 4.38
N LYS A 80 19.47 -1.62 5.09
CA LYS A 80 19.30 -2.99 4.55
C LYS A 80 17.95 -3.61 4.89
N HIS A 81 17.28 -3.02 5.88
CA HIS A 81 16.22 -3.66 6.64
C HIS A 81 14.94 -2.81 6.71
N HIS A 82 14.95 -1.69 6.01
CA HIS A 82 13.79 -0.82 5.82
C HIS A 82 12.96 -1.34 4.64
N VAL A 83 11.73 -1.78 4.95
CA VAL A 83 10.72 -2.14 3.94
C VAL A 83 9.89 -0.89 3.67
N HIS A 84 9.69 -0.58 2.39
CA HIS A 84 8.90 0.58 1.99
C HIS A 84 7.41 0.27 2.08
N CYS A 85 6.61 1.26 2.48
CA CYS A 85 5.16 1.18 2.39
C CYS A 85 4.71 1.13 0.92
N MET A 86 4.18 -0.01 0.47
CA MET A 86 3.70 -0.18 -0.90
C MET A 86 2.45 0.63 -1.18
N GLU A 87 1.57 0.80 -0.20
CA GLU A 87 0.40 1.66 -0.34
C GLU A 87 0.80 3.11 -0.63
N HIS A 88 1.83 3.62 0.07
CA HIS A 88 2.39 4.95 -0.19
C HIS A 88 3.08 5.03 -1.54
N ALA A 89 3.85 4.01 -1.93
CA ALA A 89 4.46 3.94 -3.27
C ALA A 89 3.42 4.01 -4.40
N LEU A 90 2.33 3.22 -4.28
CA LEU A 90 1.22 3.23 -5.21
C LEU A 90 0.49 4.59 -5.22
N HIS A 91 0.29 5.17 -4.05
CA HIS A 91 -0.30 6.49 -3.90
C HIS A 91 0.52 7.57 -4.62
N LEU A 92 1.84 7.55 -4.49
CA LEU A 92 2.73 8.46 -5.22
C LEU A 92 2.71 8.23 -6.73
N ALA A 93 2.62 6.98 -7.18
CA ALA A 93 2.49 6.68 -8.60
C ALA A 93 1.17 7.24 -9.18
N VAL A 94 0.07 7.11 -8.43
CA VAL A 94 -1.24 7.69 -8.78
C VAL A 94 -1.23 9.22 -8.71
N LYS A 95 -0.52 9.81 -7.74
CA LYS A 95 -0.37 11.27 -7.61
C LYS A 95 0.15 11.89 -8.91
N HIS A 96 1.13 11.27 -9.58
CA HIS A 96 1.62 11.74 -10.88
C HIS A 96 0.54 11.76 -11.97
N PHE A 97 -0.31 10.73 -12.04
CA PHE A 97 -1.46 10.74 -12.96
C PHE A 97 -2.38 11.92 -12.66
N ILE A 98 -2.74 12.06 -11.38
CA ILE A 98 -3.74 13.03 -10.99
C ILE A 98 -3.21 14.44 -11.14
N GLU A 99 -1.97 14.74 -10.76
CA GLU A 99 -1.37 16.07 -10.92
C GLU A 99 -1.25 16.49 -12.39
N ASP A 100 -0.96 15.57 -13.30
CA ASP A 100 -0.90 15.87 -14.74
C ASP A 100 -2.30 16.12 -15.34
N VAL A 101 -3.32 15.41 -14.85
CA VAL A 101 -4.73 15.58 -15.28
C VAL A 101 -5.42 16.73 -14.55
N TYR A 102 -4.93 17.05 -13.35
CA TYR A 102 -5.43 17.98 -12.36
C TYR A 102 -4.24 18.68 -11.70
N PRO A 103 -3.65 19.71 -12.34
CA PRO A 103 -2.58 20.46 -11.71
C PRO A 103 -3.14 21.17 -10.47
N THR A 104 -2.54 20.87 -9.32
CA THR A 104 -2.82 21.57 -8.06
C THR A 104 -2.63 23.08 -8.29
N PRO A 105 -3.61 23.94 -7.94
CA PRO A 105 -3.48 25.39 -8.13
C PRO A 105 -2.18 25.92 -7.55
N ALA A 106 -1.52 26.83 -8.27
CA ALA A 106 -0.20 27.35 -7.89
C ALA A 106 -0.16 27.98 -6.48
N SER A 107 -1.30 28.47 -5.99
CA SER A 107 -1.49 28.99 -4.63
C SER A 107 -1.21 27.95 -3.53
N ILE A 108 -1.45 26.66 -3.79
CA ILE A 108 -1.16 25.56 -2.88
C ILE A 108 0.32 25.14 -3.00
N LEU A 109 0.89 25.17 -4.21
CA LEU A 109 2.28 24.78 -4.47
C LEU A 109 3.32 25.75 -3.87
N ILE A 110 3.00 27.05 -3.76
CA ILE A 110 3.88 28.06 -3.12
C ILE A 110 4.13 27.74 -1.64
N ARG A 111 3.21 27.00 -0.98
CA ARG A 111 3.36 26.60 0.43
C ARG A 111 4.23 25.36 0.63
N ASN A 112 4.45 24.55 -0.42
CA ASN A 112 5.18 23.28 -0.35
C ASN A 112 6.64 23.38 -0.83
N LYS A 113 7.00 24.40 -1.63
CA LYS A 113 8.35 24.56 -2.18
C LYS A 113 9.47 24.82 -1.16
N THR A 114 9.13 25.12 0.10
CA THR A 114 10.12 25.26 1.17
C THR A 114 10.52 23.94 1.84
N ASN A 115 9.88 22.81 1.52
CA ASN A 115 10.03 21.55 2.26
C ASN A 115 10.35 20.32 1.37
N GLU A 116 10.92 20.49 0.17
CA GLU A 116 11.16 19.37 -0.77
C GLU A 116 12.23 18.34 -0.33
N ASP A 117 12.88 18.51 0.82
CA ASP A 117 13.97 17.63 1.28
C ASP A 117 13.70 16.81 2.56
N ASP A 118 12.48 16.79 3.10
CA ASP A 118 12.17 15.90 4.24
C ASP A 118 10.82 15.20 4.06
N ASN A 119 10.82 13.88 4.31
CA ASN A 119 9.70 12.93 4.17
C ASN A 119 8.48 13.19 5.08
N ASN A 120 7.96 14.42 5.14
CA ASN A 120 6.83 14.78 6.01
C ASN A 120 5.84 15.70 5.29
N GLU A 121 4.79 15.12 4.69
CA GLU A 121 3.61 15.87 4.29
C GLU A 121 2.58 15.87 5.43
N VAL A 122 2.59 16.92 6.25
CA VAL A 122 1.39 17.39 6.95
C VAL A 122 1.22 18.86 6.64
N THR A 123 0.10 19.24 6.04
CA THR A 123 -0.26 20.66 5.88
C THR A 123 -1.73 20.91 6.21
N ASN A 124 -1.93 21.95 7.01
CA ASN A 124 -3.22 22.49 7.42
C ASN A 124 -3.88 23.25 6.25
N GLU A 125 -5.08 22.83 5.86
CA GLU A 125 -5.92 23.51 4.89
C GLU A 125 -6.51 24.80 5.49
N VAL A 126 -6.28 25.93 4.82
CA VAL A 126 -7.12 27.12 4.94
C VAL A 126 -7.62 27.42 3.54
N ASP A 127 -8.92 27.26 3.33
CA ASP A 127 -9.61 27.60 2.08
C ASP A 127 -9.37 29.07 1.75
N ASN A 128 -8.76 29.35 0.59
CA ASN A 128 -8.76 30.69 0.02
C ASN A 128 -9.32 30.62 -1.41
N ASP A 129 -10.49 31.24 -1.58
CA ASP A 129 -11.32 31.26 -2.78
C ASP A 129 -10.77 32.25 -3.82
N GLU A 130 -9.60 32.00 -4.43
CA GLU A 130 -9.21 32.73 -5.65
C GLU A 130 -8.67 31.83 -6.77
N VAL A 131 -9.48 31.81 -7.84
CA VAL A 131 -9.22 31.59 -9.27
C VAL A 131 -8.09 30.63 -9.66
N THR A 132 -8.44 29.51 -10.34
CA THR A 132 -7.90 29.14 -11.68
C THR A 132 -8.48 27.81 -12.21
N ASN A 133 -8.69 27.79 -13.54
CA ASN A 133 -9.04 26.70 -14.47
C ASN A 133 -10.27 25.80 -14.19
N PHE A 134 -11.20 25.84 -15.15
CA PHE A 134 -12.35 24.93 -15.25
C PHE A 134 -11.84 23.51 -15.56
N ASN A 135 -11.74 22.68 -14.53
CA ASN A 135 -11.43 21.26 -14.66
C ASN A 135 -12.66 20.46 -14.22
N VAL A 136 -13.03 19.42 -14.98
CA VAL A 136 -14.22 18.58 -14.75
C VAL A 136 -14.30 18.07 -13.31
N THR A 137 -13.16 17.73 -12.71
CA THR A 137 -13.05 17.30 -11.32
C THR A 137 -13.19 18.45 -10.32
N ASN A 138 -12.83 19.68 -10.67
CA ASN A 138 -13.12 20.89 -9.88
C ASN A 138 -14.62 21.19 -9.92
N THR A 139 -15.26 21.03 -11.09
CA THR A 139 -16.70 21.16 -11.26
C THR A 139 -17.46 20.11 -10.45
N MET A 140 -17.03 18.84 -10.51
CA MET A 140 -17.57 17.73 -9.72
C MET A 140 -17.29 17.91 -8.21
N GLY A 141 -16.05 18.21 -7.82
CA GLY A 141 -15.67 18.44 -6.42
C GLY A 141 -16.44 19.61 -5.82
N LYS A 142 -16.66 20.69 -6.59
CA LYS A 142 -17.53 21.80 -6.19
C LYS A 142 -19.00 21.39 -6.14
N ALA A 143 -19.53 20.65 -7.11
CA ALA A 143 -20.90 20.14 -7.07
C ALA A 143 -21.15 19.29 -5.81
N LEU A 144 -20.23 18.37 -5.50
CA LEU A 144 -20.27 17.53 -4.30
C LEU A 144 -20.10 18.34 -3.01
N ALA A 145 -19.17 19.29 -2.99
CA ALA A 145 -18.97 20.18 -1.86
C ALA A 145 -20.23 21.01 -1.56
N LEU A 146 -20.95 21.44 -2.59
CA LEU A 146 -22.21 22.18 -2.43
C LEU A 146 -23.32 21.32 -1.83
N VAL A 147 -23.41 20.02 -2.18
CA VAL A 147 -24.34 19.08 -1.52
C VAL A 147 -23.92 18.84 -0.06
N TRP A 148 -22.62 18.76 0.21
CA TRP A 148 -22.06 18.53 1.55
C TRP A 148 -22.27 19.70 2.52
N LYS A 149 -22.19 20.94 2.04
CA LYS A 149 -22.22 22.15 2.88
C LYS A 149 -23.61 22.45 3.47
N SER A 150 -24.70 21.82 2.99
CA SER A 150 -26.06 22.08 3.45
C SER A 150 -26.84 20.78 3.72
N PRO A 151 -27.34 20.56 4.96
CA PRO A 151 -28.25 19.45 5.26
C PRO A 151 -29.52 19.46 4.40
N GLN A 152 -30.00 20.65 4.01
CA GLN A 152 -31.13 20.79 3.10
C GLN A 152 -30.76 20.32 1.69
N ALA A 153 -29.59 20.71 1.18
CA ALA A 153 -29.08 20.26 -0.11
C ALA A 153 -28.89 18.72 -0.15
N CYS A 154 -28.33 18.14 0.91
CA CYS A 154 -28.17 16.69 1.05
C CYS A 154 -29.52 15.96 1.04
N THR A 155 -30.51 16.46 1.77
CA THR A 155 -31.87 15.89 1.77
C THR A 155 -32.54 16.00 0.40
N PHE A 156 -32.36 17.13 -0.29
CA PHE A 156 -32.91 17.34 -1.63
C PHE A 156 -32.22 16.42 -2.66
N PHE A 157 -30.89 16.28 -2.57
CA PHE A 157 -30.10 15.37 -3.40
C PHE A 157 -30.58 13.92 -3.29
N HIS A 158 -30.80 13.39 -2.08
CA HIS A 158 -31.33 12.03 -1.90
C HIS A 158 -32.72 11.85 -2.55
N LYS A 159 -33.57 12.88 -2.54
CA LYS A 159 -34.86 12.84 -3.26
C LYS A 159 -34.66 12.80 -4.77
N CYS A 160 -33.68 13.53 -5.29
CA CYS A 160 -33.32 13.48 -6.71
C CYS A 160 -32.81 12.08 -7.11
N CYS A 161 -31.94 11.45 -6.30
CA CYS A 161 -31.45 10.09 -6.51
C CYS A 161 -32.58 9.06 -6.50
N ALA A 162 -33.47 9.11 -5.50
CA ALA A 162 -34.63 8.23 -5.40
C ALA A 162 -35.55 8.35 -6.63
N ALA A 163 -35.76 9.56 -7.14
CA ALA A 163 -36.62 9.80 -8.31
C ALA A 163 -36.05 9.24 -9.63
N VAL A 164 -34.76 8.90 -9.68
CA VAL A 164 -34.09 8.28 -10.84
C VAL A 164 -33.68 6.83 -10.59
N ASN A 165 -34.18 6.22 -9.50
CA ASN A 165 -33.84 4.86 -9.06
C ASN A 165 -32.33 4.62 -8.83
N GLU A 166 -31.63 5.64 -8.33
CA GLU A 166 -30.22 5.51 -7.91
C GLU A 166 -30.11 5.26 -6.39
N PRO A 167 -29.05 4.57 -5.94
CA PRO A 167 -28.86 4.26 -4.53
C PRO A 167 -28.64 5.53 -3.69
N ASN A 168 -29.12 5.52 -2.45
CA ASN A 168 -28.82 6.57 -1.47
C ASN A 168 -27.43 6.32 -0.86
N LEU A 169 -26.39 6.76 -1.55
CA LEU A 169 -25.02 6.67 -1.08
C LEU A 169 -24.62 7.94 -0.31
N LYS A 170 -23.86 7.77 0.76
CA LYS A 170 -23.21 8.89 1.43
C LYS A 170 -22.14 9.46 0.50
N LEU A 171 -22.30 10.71 0.09
CA LEU A 171 -21.26 11.41 -0.67
C LEU A 171 -20.00 11.50 0.17
N LEU A 172 -18.85 11.22 -0.43
CA LEU A 172 -17.55 11.33 0.23
C LEU A 172 -16.99 12.75 0.02
N LYS A 173 -16.44 13.37 1.08
CA LYS A 173 -15.80 14.68 0.98
C LYS A 173 -14.52 14.54 0.19
N TRP A 174 -14.36 15.36 -0.85
CA TRP A 174 -13.11 15.46 -1.57
C TRP A 174 -12.01 16.11 -0.71
N ILE A 175 -10.87 15.43 -0.59
CA ILE A 175 -9.67 15.91 0.10
C ILE A 175 -8.51 15.77 -0.88
N HIS A 176 -7.92 16.90 -1.29
CA HIS A 176 -6.89 16.96 -2.34
C HIS A 176 -5.64 16.12 -2.03
N THR A 177 -5.37 15.86 -0.75
CA THR A 177 -4.18 15.12 -0.28
C THR A 177 -4.45 13.63 -0.05
N ARG A 178 -5.70 13.16 -0.17
CA ARG A 178 -6.07 11.76 0.08
C ARG A 178 -6.54 11.08 -1.20
N TRP A 179 -5.61 10.87 -2.14
CA TRP A 179 -5.89 10.30 -3.46
C TRP A 179 -6.53 8.89 -3.44
N ALA A 180 -6.32 8.09 -2.40
CA ALA A 180 -7.03 6.81 -2.23
C ALA A 180 -8.56 6.99 -2.14
N LEU A 181 -9.02 8.13 -1.58
CA LEU A 181 -10.42 8.51 -1.54
C LEU A 181 -10.94 8.98 -2.91
N PHE A 182 -10.04 9.37 -3.83
CA PHE A 182 -10.44 9.85 -5.15
C PHE A 182 -11.15 8.78 -5.97
N PHE A 183 -10.62 7.55 -5.97
CA PHE A 183 -11.26 6.44 -6.66
C PHE A 183 -12.67 6.18 -6.11
N ALA A 184 -12.82 6.13 -4.78
CA ALA A 184 -14.13 5.96 -4.14
C ALA A 184 -15.10 7.13 -4.45
N ILE A 185 -14.58 8.35 -4.57
CA ILE A 185 -15.37 9.53 -4.96
C ILE A 185 -15.80 9.45 -6.42
N LEU A 186 -14.91 9.04 -7.33
CA LEU A 186 -15.24 8.82 -8.74
C LEU A 186 -16.30 7.74 -8.87
N GLU A 187 -16.13 6.60 -8.18
CA GLU A 187 -17.07 5.49 -8.20
C GLU A 187 -18.45 5.92 -7.69
N CYS A 188 -18.50 6.60 -6.53
CA CYS A 188 -19.72 7.16 -5.97
C CYS A 188 -20.39 8.14 -6.94
N THR A 189 -19.61 9.00 -7.59
CA THR A 189 -20.16 10.01 -8.51
C THR A 189 -20.71 9.39 -9.78
N LEU A 190 -20.02 8.42 -10.36
CA LEU A 190 -20.50 7.71 -11.55
C LEU A 190 -21.79 6.93 -11.25
N LYS A 191 -21.91 6.34 -10.05
CA LYS A 191 -23.14 5.67 -9.57
C LYS A 191 -24.32 6.64 -9.36
N LEU A 192 -24.03 7.92 -9.09
CA LEU A 192 -25.02 8.95 -8.77
C LEU A 192 -25.20 9.99 -9.90
N CYS A 193 -24.68 9.72 -11.10
CA CYS A 193 -24.57 10.73 -12.14
C CYS A 193 -25.95 11.27 -12.57
N LYS A 194 -27.00 10.43 -12.59
CA LYS A 194 -28.35 10.90 -12.96
C LYS A 194 -28.96 11.73 -11.84
N GLY A 195 -28.73 11.34 -10.58
CA GLY A 195 -29.14 12.06 -9.38
C GLY A 195 -28.48 13.43 -9.28
N VAL A 196 -27.17 13.52 -9.54
CA VAL A 196 -26.41 14.77 -9.63
C VAL A 196 -26.96 15.67 -10.74
N ASN A 197 -27.17 15.12 -11.94
CA ASN A 197 -27.72 15.89 -13.05
C ASN A 197 -29.15 16.40 -12.77
N ARG A 198 -29.99 15.57 -12.15
CA ARG A 198 -31.35 15.96 -11.74
C ARG A 198 -31.33 17.01 -10.63
N PHE A 199 -30.43 16.86 -9.66
CA PHE A 199 -30.25 17.83 -8.58
C PHE A 199 -29.87 19.21 -9.15
N ILE A 200 -28.83 19.25 -10.00
CA ILE A 200 -28.37 20.49 -10.64
C ILE A 200 -29.46 21.15 -11.49
N GLN A 201 -30.29 20.36 -12.17
CA GLN A 201 -31.39 20.88 -12.99
C GLN A 201 -32.53 21.50 -12.19
N LEU A 202 -32.77 21.03 -10.95
CA LEU A 202 -33.96 21.40 -10.18
C LEU A 202 -33.67 22.38 -9.04
N ILE A 203 -32.40 22.49 -8.63
CA ILE A 203 -32.05 23.21 -7.41
C ILE A 203 -32.11 24.73 -7.55
N ASP A 204 -31.75 25.27 -8.71
CA ASP A 204 -31.82 26.72 -8.97
C ASP A 204 -33.28 27.24 -8.91
N ASP A 205 -34.26 26.36 -9.17
CA ASP A 205 -35.70 26.66 -9.09
C ASP A 205 -36.33 26.24 -7.75
N SER A 206 -35.55 25.74 -6.78
CA SER A 206 -36.06 25.22 -5.52
C SER A 206 -35.90 26.19 -4.37
N ASP A 207 -37.01 26.59 -3.74
CA ASP A 207 -37.01 27.39 -2.51
C ASP A 207 -36.41 26.65 -1.29
N LYS A 208 -36.05 25.37 -1.43
CA LYS A 208 -35.58 24.51 -0.34
C LYS A 208 -34.08 24.61 -0.08
N VAL A 209 -33.31 25.17 -1.01
CA VAL A 209 -31.87 25.35 -0.86
C VAL A 209 -31.50 26.79 -1.23
N PRO A 210 -30.68 27.50 -0.43
CA PRO A 210 -30.25 28.84 -0.76
C PRO A 210 -29.49 28.90 -2.09
N ASN A 211 -29.81 29.88 -2.92
CA ASN A 211 -29.05 30.16 -4.13
C ASN A 211 -27.62 30.59 -3.82
N LEU A 212 -26.68 30.26 -4.72
CA LEU A 212 -25.28 30.66 -4.57
C LEU A 212 -25.15 32.16 -4.84
N GLN A 213 -24.24 32.83 -4.13
CA GLN A 213 -24.10 34.29 -4.20
C GLN A 213 -23.58 34.81 -5.54
N SER A 214 -22.73 34.05 -6.25
CA SER A 214 -22.01 34.53 -7.43
C SER A 214 -22.16 33.65 -8.68
N LYS A 215 -22.86 32.51 -8.59
CA LYS A 215 -23.02 31.52 -9.67
C LYS A 215 -24.39 30.84 -9.56
N THR A 216 -24.79 30.09 -10.59
CA THR A 216 -25.93 29.16 -10.51
C THR A 216 -25.41 27.73 -10.33
N TYR A 217 -26.23 26.86 -9.76
CA TYR A 217 -25.90 25.44 -9.65
C TYR A 217 -25.75 24.79 -11.03
N GLY A 218 -26.51 25.26 -12.03
CA GLY A 218 -26.37 24.88 -13.44
C GLY A 218 -24.95 25.00 -14.01
N ALA A 219 -24.12 25.89 -13.46
CA ALA A 219 -22.70 26.03 -13.84
C ALA A 219 -21.86 24.79 -13.51
N PHE A 220 -22.37 23.89 -12.67
CA PHE A 220 -21.71 22.64 -12.27
C PHE A 220 -22.23 21.39 -13.01
N LYS A 221 -23.13 21.57 -13.99
CA LYS A 221 -23.70 20.46 -14.76
C LYS A 221 -22.61 19.68 -15.49
N LEU A 222 -22.55 18.37 -15.26
CA LEU A 222 -21.62 17.48 -15.95
C LEU A 222 -22.15 17.18 -17.36
N LEU A 223 -21.34 17.50 -18.37
CA LEU A 223 -21.61 17.16 -19.76
C LEU A 223 -21.30 15.68 -20.03
N ALA A 224 -21.94 15.10 -21.06
CA ALA A 224 -21.69 13.70 -21.42
C ALA A 224 -20.21 13.40 -21.72
N LYS A 225 -19.51 14.34 -22.37
CA LYS A 225 -18.06 14.25 -22.63
C LYS A 225 -17.23 14.23 -21.34
N GLU A 226 -17.69 14.92 -20.31
CA GLU A 226 -17.03 15.04 -19.01
C GLU A 226 -17.25 13.77 -18.18
N CYS A 227 -18.47 13.22 -18.22
CA CYS A 227 -18.77 11.91 -17.62
C CYS A 227 -17.90 10.81 -18.24
N LYS A 228 -17.77 10.79 -19.57
CA LYS A 228 -16.88 9.85 -20.26
C LYS A 228 -15.41 10.01 -19.85
N LYS A 229 -14.96 11.24 -19.59
CA LYS A 229 -13.61 11.50 -19.07
C LYS A 229 -13.43 10.93 -17.65
N LEU A 230 -14.44 11.09 -16.78
CA LEU A 230 -14.44 10.53 -15.42
C LEU A 230 -14.46 8.99 -15.44
N GLU A 231 -15.20 8.37 -16.36
CA GLU A 231 -15.20 6.91 -16.55
C GLU A 231 -13.81 6.39 -16.94
N LEU A 232 -13.11 7.07 -17.86
CA LEU A 232 -11.75 6.71 -18.24
C LEU A 232 -10.78 6.83 -17.04
N MET A 233 -10.89 7.91 -16.25
CA MET A 233 -10.09 8.08 -15.04
C MET A 233 -10.37 6.98 -14.01
N HIS A 234 -11.65 6.67 -13.77
CA HIS A 234 -12.05 5.58 -12.89
C HIS A 234 -11.44 4.24 -13.35
N ASN A 235 -11.51 3.93 -14.64
CA ASN A 235 -10.94 2.70 -15.20
C ASN A 235 -9.41 2.64 -15.06
N MET A 236 -8.71 3.77 -15.17
CA MET A 236 -7.26 3.83 -14.95
C MET A 236 -6.90 3.59 -13.48
N LEU A 237 -7.69 4.14 -12.55
CA LEU A 237 -7.43 4.11 -11.12
C LEU A 237 -7.90 2.83 -10.42
N GLN A 238 -8.77 2.05 -11.05
CA GLN A 238 -9.35 0.84 -10.46
C GLN A 238 -8.29 -0.18 -10.02
N GLU A 239 -7.34 -0.51 -10.90
CA GLU A 239 -6.31 -1.49 -10.55
C GLU A 239 -5.33 -0.97 -9.49
N SER A 240 -5.08 0.34 -9.43
CA SER A 240 -4.30 0.90 -8.32
C SER A 240 -5.06 0.86 -7.00
N ALA A 241 -6.38 1.08 -7.00
CA ALA A 241 -7.19 0.98 -5.78
C ALA A 241 -7.24 -0.46 -5.26
N ASN A 242 -7.43 -1.44 -6.15
CA ASN A 242 -7.36 -2.87 -5.82
C ASN A 242 -5.98 -3.24 -5.26
N ALA A 243 -4.91 -2.77 -5.91
CA ALA A 243 -3.54 -3.00 -5.46
C ALA A 243 -3.30 -2.41 -4.06
N GLN A 244 -3.73 -1.18 -3.80
CA GLN A 244 -3.62 -0.56 -2.48
C GLN A 244 -4.34 -1.41 -1.42
N GLN A 245 -5.60 -1.77 -1.67
CA GLN A 245 -6.40 -2.57 -0.76
C GLN A 245 -5.76 -3.94 -0.46
N SER A 246 -5.08 -4.56 -1.43
CA SER A 246 -4.39 -5.84 -1.24
C SER A 246 -3.22 -5.78 -0.24
N PHE A 247 -2.69 -4.58 0.05
CA PHE A 247 -1.64 -4.37 1.05
C PHE A 247 -2.17 -3.94 2.43
N SER A 248 -3.45 -3.60 2.53
CA SER A 248 -4.05 -3.06 3.76
C SER A 248 -4.65 -4.15 4.68
N ALA A 249 -4.49 -5.45 4.35
CA ALA A 249 -4.96 -6.52 5.20
C ALA A 249 -4.13 -6.62 6.51
N THR A 250 -4.79 -6.86 7.64
CA THR A 250 -4.18 -6.94 8.98
C THR A 250 -3.88 -8.35 9.47
N HIS A 251 -4.65 -9.32 8.98
CA HIS A 251 -4.66 -10.68 9.49
C HIS A 251 -4.03 -11.69 8.53
N GLU A 252 -3.50 -11.22 7.41
CA GLU A 252 -2.82 -12.02 6.40
C GLU A 252 -1.48 -11.41 6.02
N PRO A 253 -0.47 -12.21 5.63
CA PRO A 253 0.75 -11.69 5.05
C PRO A 253 0.46 -10.93 3.76
N THR A 254 0.94 -9.69 3.66
CA THR A 254 0.71 -8.85 2.48
C THR A 254 1.97 -8.55 1.68
N VAL A 255 3.16 -8.60 2.30
CA VAL A 255 4.41 -8.20 1.64
C VAL A 255 4.78 -9.08 0.43
N TRP A 256 4.39 -10.36 0.43
CA TRP A 256 4.66 -11.29 -0.67
C TRP A 256 3.97 -10.86 -1.99
N HIS A 257 2.84 -10.14 -1.90
CA HIS A 257 2.12 -9.61 -3.07
C HIS A 257 2.91 -8.55 -3.84
N THR A 258 3.93 -7.94 -3.24
CA THR A 258 4.59 -6.73 -3.75
C THR A 258 5.08 -6.88 -5.19
N ILE A 259 5.88 -7.91 -5.45
CA ILE A 259 6.46 -8.16 -6.78
C ILE A 259 5.36 -8.42 -7.83
N PRO A 260 4.41 -9.37 -7.63
CA PRO A 260 3.38 -9.63 -8.62
C PRO A 260 2.43 -8.45 -8.83
N VAL A 261 2.01 -7.75 -7.76
CA VAL A 261 1.08 -6.60 -7.86
C VAL A 261 1.71 -5.44 -8.61
N LEU A 262 2.95 -5.03 -8.27
CA LEU A 262 3.63 -3.95 -8.98
C LEU A 262 3.83 -4.28 -10.46
N LYS A 263 4.22 -5.52 -10.78
CA LYS A 263 4.43 -5.95 -12.16
C LYS A 263 3.13 -6.01 -12.96
N PHE A 264 2.05 -6.51 -12.35
CA PHE A 264 0.72 -6.52 -12.94
C PHE A 264 0.26 -5.09 -13.25
N LEU A 265 0.37 -4.18 -12.27
CA LEU A 265 -0.04 -2.79 -12.43
C LEU A 265 0.75 -2.08 -13.54
N GLN A 266 2.07 -2.30 -13.60
CA GLN A 266 2.91 -1.79 -14.70
C GLN A 266 2.40 -2.27 -16.07
N GLN A 267 2.13 -3.57 -16.21
CA GLN A 267 1.65 -4.13 -17.48
C GLN A 267 0.27 -3.58 -17.84
N THR A 268 -0.64 -3.49 -16.87
CA THR A 268 -1.98 -2.96 -17.08
C THR A 268 -1.93 -1.50 -17.51
N TRP A 269 -1.15 -0.65 -16.82
CA TRP A 269 -1.00 0.75 -17.19
C TRP A 269 -0.32 0.93 -18.55
N GLN A 270 0.68 0.11 -18.89
CA GLN A 270 1.27 0.11 -20.24
C GLN A 270 0.24 -0.27 -21.31
N ASN A 271 -0.65 -1.23 -21.04
CA ASN A 271 -1.72 -1.60 -21.96
C ASN A 271 -2.76 -0.48 -22.11
N ILE A 272 -3.12 0.18 -21.01
CA ILE A 272 -3.99 1.36 -21.01
C ILE A 272 -3.34 2.49 -21.84
N ALA A 273 -2.05 2.76 -21.66
CA ALA A 273 -1.32 3.79 -22.39
C ALA A 273 -1.29 3.55 -23.92
N ARG A 274 -1.31 2.29 -24.37
CA ARG A 274 -1.37 1.92 -25.79
C ARG A 274 -2.77 2.05 -26.39
N SER A 275 -3.80 2.16 -25.57
CA SER A 275 -5.19 2.25 -26.02
C SER A 275 -5.52 3.65 -26.50
N LEU A 276 -6.03 3.76 -27.73
CA LEU A 276 -6.45 5.04 -28.33
C LEU A 276 -7.50 5.79 -27.49
N LYS A 277 -8.25 5.08 -26.63
CA LYS A 277 -9.23 5.68 -25.71
C LYS A 277 -8.58 6.59 -24.66
N PHE A 278 -7.30 6.41 -24.38
CA PHE A 278 -6.56 7.11 -23.33
C PHE A 278 -5.53 8.10 -23.89
N ASN A 279 -5.61 8.47 -25.17
CA ASN A 279 -4.67 9.41 -25.79
C ASN A 279 -4.57 10.74 -25.04
N ASP A 280 -5.70 11.28 -24.59
CA ASP A 280 -5.76 12.53 -23.79
C ASP A 280 -5.05 12.42 -22.42
N PHE A 281 -4.76 11.19 -21.98
CA PHE A 281 -4.12 10.88 -20.71
C PHE A 281 -2.72 10.30 -20.87
N SER A 282 -2.21 10.15 -22.10
CA SER A 282 -0.96 9.41 -22.37
C SER A 282 0.23 9.94 -21.57
N THR A 283 0.41 11.27 -21.51
CA THR A 283 1.47 11.89 -20.70
C THR A 283 1.34 11.53 -19.22
N ALA A 284 0.14 11.68 -18.65
CA ALA A 284 -0.14 11.41 -17.24
C ALA A 284 0.07 9.93 -16.88
N ILE A 285 -0.36 9.01 -17.76
CA ILE A 285 -0.18 7.57 -17.57
C ILE A 285 1.31 7.22 -17.63
N ASN A 286 2.06 7.77 -18.59
CA ASN A 286 3.50 7.52 -18.71
C ASN A 286 4.28 8.07 -17.50
N SER A 287 3.90 9.24 -16.98
CA SER A 287 4.44 9.81 -15.73
C SER A 287 4.27 8.85 -14.55
N SER A 288 3.08 8.25 -14.44
CA SER A 288 2.74 7.27 -13.41
C SER A 288 3.51 5.95 -13.57
N ILE A 289 3.62 5.44 -14.80
CA ILE A 289 4.41 4.23 -15.11
C ILE A 289 5.88 4.44 -14.74
N ASN A 290 6.45 5.61 -15.05
CA ASN A 290 7.83 5.93 -14.72
C ASN A 290 8.07 5.96 -13.20
N ASN A 291 7.15 6.55 -12.44
CA ASN A 291 7.21 6.52 -10.98
C ASN A 291 7.08 5.08 -10.44
N LEU A 292 6.19 4.28 -11.03
CA LEU A 292 6.03 2.87 -10.64
C LEU A 292 7.26 2.02 -10.96
N HIS A 293 7.99 2.31 -12.05
CA HIS A 293 9.29 1.70 -12.33
C HIS A 293 10.33 2.05 -11.26
N LYS A 294 10.39 3.31 -10.81
CA LYS A 294 11.26 3.73 -9.70
C LYS A 294 10.98 2.90 -8.44
N TRP A 295 9.71 2.71 -8.07
CA TRP A 295 9.35 1.90 -6.90
C TRP A 295 9.65 0.42 -7.07
N TYR A 296 9.39 -0.14 -8.25
CA TYR A 296 9.79 -1.51 -8.56
C TYR A 296 11.30 -1.71 -8.47
N HIS A 297 12.12 -0.73 -8.85
CA HIS A 297 13.56 -0.81 -8.66
C HIS A 297 13.94 -0.77 -7.17
N LYS A 298 13.28 0.07 -6.37
CA LYS A 298 13.53 0.16 -4.92
C LYS A 298 13.27 -1.13 -4.16
N ILE A 299 12.37 -1.99 -4.62
CA ILE A 299 12.14 -3.29 -3.95
C ILE A 299 13.41 -4.18 -3.98
N ASN A 300 14.33 -3.94 -4.92
CA ASN A 300 15.58 -4.70 -5.03
C ASN A 300 16.65 -4.28 -3.99
N GLU A 301 16.41 -3.20 -3.24
CA GLU A 301 17.30 -2.70 -2.18
C GLU A 301 17.30 -3.61 -0.94
N THR A 302 16.24 -4.40 -0.75
CA THR A 302 16.11 -5.40 0.31
C THR A 302 15.81 -6.79 -0.27
N ASP A 303 16.04 -7.85 0.50
CA ASP A 303 15.74 -9.23 0.13
C ASP A 303 14.33 -9.67 0.54
N VAL A 304 13.66 -8.89 1.41
CA VAL A 304 12.36 -9.23 2.01
C VAL A 304 11.31 -9.61 0.97
N TYR A 305 11.10 -8.80 -0.07
CA TYR A 305 10.03 -9.04 -1.03
C TYR A 305 10.21 -10.35 -1.82
N PHE A 306 11.44 -10.63 -2.27
CA PHE A 306 11.73 -11.87 -2.99
C PHE A 306 11.66 -13.08 -2.07
N ILE A 307 12.16 -12.97 -0.83
CA ILE A 307 12.10 -14.06 0.14
C ILE A 307 10.63 -14.37 0.46
N CYS A 308 9.79 -13.37 0.72
CA CYS A 308 8.37 -13.60 1.01
C CYS A 308 7.64 -14.24 -0.17
N LEU A 309 7.92 -13.82 -1.41
CA LEU A 309 7.40 -14.47 -2.61
C LEU A 309 7.87 -15.93 -2.73
N ALA A 310 9.14 -16.20 -2.44
CA ALA A 310 9.70 -17.55 -2.48
C ALA A 310 9.12 -18.46 -1.39
N LEU A 311 8.77 -17.91 -0.24
CA LEU A 311 8.13 -18.61 0.88
C LEU A 311 6.63 -18.84 0.67
N ASP A 312 6.00 -18.18 -0.30
CA ASP A 312 4.62 -18.49 -0.68
C ASP A 312 4.59 -19.77 -1.55
N PRO A 313 3.94 -20.87 -1.10
CA PRO A 313 3.91 -22.11 -1.88
C PRO A 313 3.06 -22.02 -3.15
N ASN A 314 2.24 -20.98 -3.32
CA ASN A 314 1.48 -20.67 -4.53
C ASN A 314 2.40 -20.21 -5.67
N TYR A 315 3.47 -19.47 -5.36
CA TYR A 315 4.34 -18.85 -6.37
C TYR A 315 5.77 -19.39 -6.33
N LYS A 316 6.32 -19.53 -5.12
CA LYS A 316 7.73 -19.83 -4.86
C LYS A 316 8.64 -18.96 -5.73
N VAL A 317 9.59 -19.59 -6.40
CA VAL A 317 10.49 -18.95 -7.36
C VAL A 317 9.96 -19.03 -8.80
N ALA A 318 8.82 -19.70 -9.05
CA ALA A 318 8.32 -19.94 -10.40
C ALA A 318 7.94 -18.62 -11.11
N TYR A 319 7.32 -17.70 -10.37
CA TYR A 319 6.99 -16.37 -10.89
C TYR A 319 8.25 -15.60 -11.34
N ALA A 320 9.22 -15.45 -10.44
CA ALA A 320 10.45 -14.72 -10.72
C ALA A 320 11.23 -15.36 -11.88
N LYS A 321 11.37 -16.70 -11.89
CA LYS A 321 12.03 -17.44 -12.97
C LYS A 321 11.36 -17.23 -14.34
N SER A 322 10.05 -17.01 -14.37
CA SER A 322 9.30 -16.75 -15.61
C SER A 322 9.35 -15.28 -16.05
N LYS A 323 9.50 -14.33 -15.12
CA LYS A 323 9.27 -12.90 -15.40
C LYS A 323 10.53 -12.04 -15.35
N TRP A 324 11.61 -12.54 -14.76
CA TRP A 324 12.83 -11.78 -14.51
C TRP A 324 13.97 -12.22 -15.43
N GLU A 325 14.93 -11.32 -15.62
CA GLU A 325 16.18 -11.65 -16.28
C GLU A 325 16.98 -12.65 -15.43
N PRO A 326 17.72 -13.59 -16.05
CA PRO A 326 18.47 -14.61 -15.31
C PRO A 326 19.43 -14.03 -14.27
N CYS A 327 20.08 -12.90 -14.56
CA CYS A 327 21.04 -12.28 -13.65
C CYS A 327 20.39 -11.72 -12.37
N ASP A 328 19.20 -11.12 -12.49
CA ASP A 328 18.44 -10.61 -11.34
C ASP A 328 17.91 -11.77 -10.50
N PHE A 329 17.37 -12.80 -11.16
CA PHE A 329 16.94 -14.03 -10.50
C PHE A 329 18.07 -14.69 -9.70
N ASP A 330 19.25 -14.87 -10.30
CA ASP A 330 20.39 -15.50 -9.64
C ASP A 330 20.96 -14.65 -8.49
N LYS A 331 20.86 -13.32 -8.58
CA LYS A 331 21.24 -12.40 -7.51
C LYS A 331 20.34 -12.59 -6.29
N ASP A 332 19.01 -12.58 -6.46
CA ASP A 332 18.09 -12.71 -5.34
C ASP A 332 17.99 -14.15 -4.81
N MET A 333 18.20 -15.15 -5.68
CA MET A 333 18.33 -16.55 -5.24
C MET A 333 19.53 -16.74 -4.31
N ARG A 334 20.67 -16.07 -4.57
CA ARG A 334 21.82 -16.07 -3.65
C ARG A 334 21.50 -15.40 -2.32
N ARG A 335 20.74 -14.31 -2.32
CA ARG A 335 20.28 -13.65 -1.08
C ARG A 335 19.41 -14.58 -0.25
N LEU A 336 18.42 -15.24 -0.87
CA LEU A 336 17.58 -16.24 -0.21
C LEU A 336 18.41 -17.39 0.39
N GLN A 337 19.40 -17.91 -0.35
CA GLN A 337 20.30 -18.96 0.17
C GLN A 337 21.11 -18.49 1.37
N ASN A 338 21.60 -17.24 1.35
CA ASN A 338 22.34 -16.68 2.48
C ASN A 338 21.46 -16.56 3.72
N VAL A 339 20.25 -16.03 3.59
CA VAL A 339 19.28 -15.96 4.71
C VAL A 339 18.99 -17.36 5.25
N PHE A 340 18.72 -18.32 4.37
CA PHE A 340 18.49 -19.70 4.77
C PHE A 340 19.66 -20.29 5.57
N ASN A 341 20.90 -20.07 5.12
CA ASN A 341 22.09 -20.53 5.83
C ASN A 341 22.21 -19.89 7.23
N THR A 342 21.89 -18.60 7.38
CA THR A 342 21.94 -17.92 8.68
C THR A 342 20.95 -18.53 9.68
N TYR A 343 19.71 -18.77 9.26
CA TYR A 343 18.69 -19.42 10.11
C TYR A 343 19.05 -20.87 10.43
N TYR A 344 19.67 -21.57 9.50
CA TYR A 344 20.15 -22.93 9.71
C TYR A 344 21.21 -22.99 10.82
N HIS A 345 22.22 -22.12 10.77
CA HIS A 345 23.33 -22.10 11.72
C HIS A 345 22.94 -21.57 13.10
N CYS A 346 22.08 -20.54 13.18
CA CYS A 346 21.56 -20.02 14.44
C CYS A 346 20.71 -21.06 15.20
N GLY A 347 20.10 -21.98 14.45
CA GLY A 347 19.25 -23.04 14.97
C GLY A 347 19.95 -24.24 15.62
N SER A 348 21.26 -24.38 15.41
CA SER A 348 22.09 -25.47 15.96
C SER A 348 22.77 -25.02 17.25
N LEU A 349 22.25 -25.41 18.41
CA LEU A 349 22.95 -25.27 19.69
C LEU A 349 24.30 -26.03 19.66
N PRO A 350 25.34 -25.58 20.38
CA PRO A 350 26.69 -26.16 20.37
C PRO A 350 26.83 -27.50 21.13
N ASN A 351 25.75 -28.27 21.31
CA ASN A 351 25.77 -29.55 22.04
C ASN A 351 25.61 -30.78 21.15
N ALA A 352 26.24 -30.78 19.98
CA ALA A 352 26.61 -32.04 19.34
C ALA A 352 28.06 -32.34 19.73
N GLU A 353 28.25 -33.39 20.54
CA GLU A 353 29.58 -33.98 20.75
C GLU A 353 30.28 -34.18 19.39
N PRO A 354 31.61 -34.04 19.33
CA PRO A 354 32.34 -34.07 18.07
C PRO A 354 32.22 -35.47 17.47
N VAL A 355 31.32 -35.63 16.50
CA VAL A 355 31.30 -36.80 15.64
C VAL A 355 32.63 -36.78 14.87
N VAL A 356 33.42 -37.78 15.19
CA VAL A 356 34.76 -38.05 14.66
C VAL A 356 34.83 -37.74 13.17
N ALA A 357 35.80 -36.90 12.82
CA ALA A 357 36.06 -36.44 11.47
C ALA A 357 36.17 -37.59 10.46
N ALA A 358 35.33 -37.52 9.41
CA ALA A 358 35.52 -38.23 8.15
C ALA A 358 35.87 -37.20 7.05
N PRO A 359 36.67 -37.58 6.03
CA PRO A 359 37.61 -36.66 5.41
C PRO A 359 36.98 -35.63 4.47
N SER A 360 37.54 -34.45 4.58
CA SER A 360 37.25 -33.19 3.89
C SER A 360 37.40 -33.31 2.37
N SER A 361 36.31 -33.17 1.60
CA SER A 361 36.36 -32.75 0.18
C SER A 361 34.99 -32.42 -0.45
N LEU A 362 33.95 -32.13 0.34
CA LEU A 362 32.73 -31.48 -0.16
C LEU A 362 32.53 -30.19 0.63
N THR A 363 32.56 -29.05 -0.06
CA THR A 363 32.34 -27.74 0.52
C THR A 363 31.04 -27.74 1.35
N HIS A 364 31.10 -27.29 2.60
CA HIS A 364 29.95 -27.21 3.52
C HIS A 364 28.71 -26.48 2.95
N GLN A 365 28.87 -25.71 1.87
CA GLN A 365 27.79 -25.09 1.08
C GLN A 365 26.87 -26.09 0.37
N GLY A 366 27.32 -27.33 0.10
CA GLY A 366 26.56 -28.31 -0.68
C GLY A 366 25.47 -29.05 0.09
N LEU A 367 25.68 -29.36 1.38
CA LEU A 367 24.84 -30.31 2.12
C LEU A 367 23.49 -29.70 2.57
N TYR A 368 23.47 -28.41 2.92
CA TYR A 368 22.31 -27.76 3.54
C TYR A 368 21.33 -27.14 2.52
N GLY A 369 21.81 -26.77 1.34
CA GLY A 369 20.97 -26.24 0.26
C GLY A 369 19.96 -27.24 -0.30
N HIS A 370 20.09 -28.55 0.00
CA HIS A 370 19.16 -29.57 -0.49
C HIS A 370 17.73 -29.37 0.02
N LYS A 371 17.52 -29.07 1.31
CA LYS A 371 16.16 -28.89 1.86
C LYS A 371 15.42 -27.70 1.26
N LEU A 372 16.11 -26.56 1.11
CA LEU A 372 15.55 -25.38 0.43
C LEU A 372 15.24 -25.72 -1.04
N LYS A 373 16.15 -26.41 -1.74
CA LYS A 373 15.90 -26.88 -3.11
C LYS A 373 14.69 -27.80 -3.19
N ASP A 374 14.50 -28.71 -2.25
CA ASP A 374 13.36 -29.64 -2.23
C ASP A 374 12.02 -28.90 -2.10
N TYR A 375 11.94 -27.92 -1.19
CA TYR A 375 10.77 -27.05 -1.06
C TYR A 375 10.52 -26.27 -2.37
N LEU A 376 11.55 -25.61 -2.91
CA LEU A 376 11.42 -24.81 -4.13
C LEU A 376 11.10 -25.64 -5.38
N ALA A 377 11.56 -26.89 -5.45
CA ALA A 377 11.31 -27.80 -6.56
C ALA A 377 9.99 -28.57 -6.44
N SER A 378 9.39 -28.63 -5.24
CA SER A 378 8.09 -29.28 -5.06
C SER A 378 6.98 -28.53 -5.82
N PRO A 379 5.88 -29.21 -6.20
CA PRO A 379 4.78 -28.58 -6.92
C PRO A 379 4.22 -27.35 -6.21
N LEU A 380 3.75 -26.38 -6.99
CA LEU A 380 2.97 -25.25 -6.48
C LEU A 380 1.69 -25.77 -5.83
N LYS A 381 1.18 -24.99 -4.88
CA LYS A 381 -0.06 -25.28 -4.17
C LYS A 381 -1.07 -24.18 -4.45
N ASP A 382 -2.32 -24.44 -4.09
CA ASP A 382 -3.39 -23.45 -4.09
C ASP A 382 -3.84 -23.30 -2.64
N ILE A 383 -3.31 -22.27 -1.99
CA ILE A 383 -3.37 -22.03 -0.55
C ILE A 383 -3.87 -20.61 -0.33
N GLU A 384 -4.96 -20.51 0.42
CA GLU A 384 -5.50 -19.23 0.87
C GLU A 384 -4.68 -18.67 2.04
N ASN A 385 -4.44 -19.47 3.09
CA ASN A 385 -3.69 -19.03 4.28
C ASN A 385 -2.26 -19.61 4.32
N ILE A 386 -1.30 -18.80 3.88
CA ILE A 386 0.12 -19.16 3.82
C ILE A 386 0.72 -19.42 5.21
N VAL A 387 0.30 -18.65 6.24
CA VAL A 387 0.79 -18.78 7.61
C VAL A 387 0.38 -20.12 8.20
N ALA A 388 -0.90 -20.46 8.09
CA ALA A 388 -1.43 -21.75 8.55
C ALA A 388 -0.79 -22.92 7.79
N TRP A 389 -0.49 -22.75 6.49
CA TRP A 389 0.21 -23.78 5.74
C TRP A 389 1.61 -24.05 6.30
N TRP A 390 2.41 -23.00 6.57
CA TRP A 390 3.72 -23.16 7.20
C TRP A 390 3.63 -23.76 8.60
N GLY A 391 2.61 -23.38 9.36
CA GLY A 391 2.29 -23.98 10.66
C GLY A 391 2.06 -25.49 10.57
N HIS A 392 1.28 -25.98 9.61
CA HIS A 392 1.07 -27.42 9.42
C HIS A 392 2.31 -28.16 8.87
N HIS A 393 3.16 -27.48 8.12
CA HIS A 393 4.32 -28.08 7.45
C HIS A 393 5.64 -27.87 8.21
N PHE A 394 5.61 -27.33 9.43
CA PHE A 394 6.83 -27.03 10.18
C PHE A 394 7.66 -28.29 10.49
N ILE A 395 7.03 -29.46 10.70
CA ILE A 395 7.75 -30.74 10.90
C ILE A 395 8.40 -31.21 9.60
N GLN A 396 7.74 -31.00 8.46
CA GLN A 396 8.28 -31.36 7.14
C GLN A 396 9.47 -30.46 6.76
N TYR A 397 9.42 -29.19 7.15
CA TYR A 397 10.41 -28.18 6.80
C TYR A 397 11.00 -27.43 8.02
N PRO A 398 11.59 -28.12 9.01
CA PRO A 398 11.87 -27.57 10.34
C PRO A 398 12.85 -26.38 10.35
N ASN A 399 13.77 -26.33 9.38
CA ASN A 399 14.72 -25.23 9.27
C ASN A 399 14.19 -24.10 8.38
N ILE A 400 13.36 -24.41 7.37
CA ILE A 400 12.79 -23.40 6.48
C ILE A 400 11.67 -22.66 7.21
N SER A 401 10.81 -23.38 7.95
CA SER A 401 9.62 -22.84 8.62
C SER A 401 9.91 -21.76 9.67
N ARG A 402 11.16 -21.65 10.12
CA ARG A 402 11.62 -20.53 10.96
C ARG A 402 11.61 -19.19 10.21
N ILE A 403 11.93 -19.19 8.92
CA ILE A 403 12.00 -17.98 8.10
C ILE A 403 10.61 -17.35 7.88
N PRO A 404 9.56 -18.12 7.50
CA PRO A 404 8.20 -17.61 7.41
C PRO A 404 7.67 -16.91 8.66
N LYS A 405 8.00 -17.39 9.87
CA LYS A 405 7.55 -16.73 11.11
C LYS A 405 8.00 -15.27 11.19
N ASP A 406 9.20 -15.02 10.69
CA ASP A 406 9.87 -13.73 10.76
C ASP A 406 9.52 -12.88 9.52
N TYR A 407 9.61 -13.46 8.33
CA TYR A 407 9.44 -12.73 7.07
C TYR A 407 7.97 -12.51 6.68
N LEU A 408 7.08 -13.50 6.87
CA LEU A 408 5.66 -13.34 6.49
C LEU A 408 4.86 -12.51 7.49
N ALA A 409 5.43 -12.22 8.67
CA ALA A 409 4.85 -11.25 9.59
C ALA A 409 4.98 -9.80 9.09
N ILE A 410 5.95 -9.54 8.20
CA ILE A 410 6.20 -8.20 7.65
C ILE A 410 5.00 -7.79 6.77
N GLN A 411 4.45 -6.61 7.06
CA GLN A 411 3.36 -6.03 6.27
C GLN A 411 3.87 -5.18 5.11
N GLY A 412 3.13 -5.20 4.00
CA GLY A 412 3.39 -4.36 2.83
C GLY A 412 2.89 -2.91 2.98
N SER A 413 2.08 -2.61 3.99
CA SER A 413 1.57 -1.27 4.28
C SER A 413 1.88 -0.83 5.72
N THR A 414 2.21 0.45 5.89
CA THR A 414 2.38 1.09 7.21
C THR A 414 1.05 1.51 7.84
N VAL A 415 -0.04 1.47 7.07
CA VAL A 415 -1.40 1.78 7.55
C VAL A 415 -2.24 0.52 7.74
N ALA A 416 -1.62 -0.67 7.80
CA ALA A 416 -2.37 -1.90 8.09
C ALA A 416 -3.22 -1.75 9.37
N SER A 417 -2.79 -0.95 10.35
CA SER A 417 -3.54 -0.72 11.60
C SER A 417 -4.46 0.51 11.62
N GLU A 418 -4.61 1.24 10.50
CA GLU A 418 -5.61 2.32 10.36
C GLU A 418 -6.99 1.77 10.03
#